data_AF-A0AAD9D9T5-F1
#
_entry.id   AF-A0AAD9D9T5-F1
#
_cell.length_a   1.000
_cell.length_b   1.000
_cell.length_c   1.000
_cell.angle_alpha   90.00
_cell.angle_beta   90.00
_cell.angle_gamma   90.00
#
_symmetry.space_group_name_H-M   'P 1'
#
loop_
_entity.id
_entity.type
_entity.pdbx_description
1 polymer ?
#
loop_
_entity_poly.entity_id
_entity_poly.type
_entity_poly.pdbx_seq_one_letter_code
_entity_poly.pdbx_strand_id
1 'polypeptide(L)'
;MKAEYLSDTTRKNQKTQIAANIVRTIRNSKLPGRFLKQDPETNMWYEIGDKAAFRKTGQALRENSAEFLRSREEKVASSNMIGLATNHHYYPSQHMYTNPQLSNLRCLNALQKKPRQPNVHY
;
A
#
# COMPACT_ATOMS: atom_id res chain seq x y z
N MET A 1 2.36 -6.15 -11.98
CA MET A 1 2.02 -4.72 -12.14
C MET A 1 1.81 -3.97 -10.84
N LYS A 2 0.68 -4.11 -10.09
CA LYS A 2 0.49 -3.35 -8.83
C LYS A 2 1.44 -3.78 -7.70
N ALA A 3 1.64 -5.09 -7.51
CA ALA A 3 2.60 -5.62 -6.53
C ALA A 3 4.05 -5.18 -6.83
N GLU A 4 4.47 -5.25 -8.10
CA GLU A 4 5.79 -4.80 -8.57
C GLU A 4 5.98 -3.30 -8.34
N TYR A 5 4.97 -2.48 -8.62
CA TYR A 5 5.03 -1.04 -8.39
C TYR A 5 5.12 -0.66 -6.90
N LEU A 6 4.46 -1.42 -6.02
CA LEU A 6 4.44 -1.18 -4.57
C LEU A 6 5.65 -1.77 -3.83
N SER A 7 6.45 -2.62 -4.49
CA SER A 7 7.67 -3.18 -3.88
C SER A 7 8.64 -2.08 -3.44
N ASP A 8 9.25 -2.28 -2.27
CA ASP A 8 10.26 -1.36 -1.72
C ASP A 8 11.55 -1.37 -2.56
N THR A 9 11.81 -2.48 -3.24
CA THR A 9 12.96 -2.62 -4.15
C THR A 9 12.81 -1.87 -5.47
N THR A 10 11.59 -1.42 -5.80
CA THR A 10 11.30 -0.76 -7.08
C THR A 10 11.72 0.71 -7.04
N ARG A 11 12.65 1.07 -7.91
CA ARG A 11 13.20 2.44 -8.01
C ARG A 11 12.21 3.41 -8.65
N LYS A 12 12.41 4.72 -8.42
CA LYS A 12 11.53 5.79 -8.93
C LYS A 12 11.37 5.74 -10.46
N ASN A 13 12.45 5.51 -11.20
CA ASN A 13 12.42 5.38 -12.67
C ASN A 13 11.59 4.17 -13.12
N GLN A 14 11.71 3.03 -12.44
CA GLN A 14 10.93 1.83 -12.72
C GLN A 14 9.44 2.06 -12.46
N LYS A 15 9.08 2.76 -11.37
CA LYS A 15 7.68 3.15 -11.10
C LYS A 15 7.10 3.98 -12.25
N THR A 16 7.87 4.93 -12.78
CA THR A 16 7.47 5.72 -13.95
C THR A 16 7.31 4.85 -15.20
N GLN A 17 8.21 3.90 -15.45
CA GLN A 17 8.11 2.97 -16.59
C GLN A 17 6.87 2.08 -16.48
N ILE A 18 6.55 1.56 -15.30
CA ILE A 18 5.35 0.76 -15.06
C ILE A 18 4.09 1.58 -15.37
N ALA A 19 4.01 2.82 -14.87
CA ALA A 19 2.89 3.72 -15.15
C ALA A 19 2.76 4.06 -16.64
N ALA A 20 3.88 4.29 -17.33
CA ALA A 20 3.92 4.56 -18.76
C ALA A 20 3.45 3.34 -19.57
N ASN A 21 3.87 2.14 -19.18
CA ASN A 21 3.47 0.91 -19.83
C ASN A 21 1.95 0.70 -19.74
N ILE A 22 1.34 0.92 -18.56
CA ILE A 22 -0.11 0.83 -18.39
C ILE A 22 -0.86 1.76 -19.35
N VAL A 23 -0.46 3.03 -19.40
CA VAL A 23 -1.11 4.03 -20.28
C VAL A 23 -0.95 3.63 -21.75
N ARG A 24 0.24 3.17 -22.15
CA ARG A 24 0.49 2.71 -23.51
C ARG A 24 -0.36 1.49 -23.86
N THR A 25 -0.47 0.51 -22.98
CA THR A 25 -1.31 -0.67 -23.18
C THR A 25 -2.78 -0.32 -23.34
N ILE A 26 -3.30 0.61 -22.54
CA ILE A 26 -4.70 1.05 -22.62
C ILE A 26 -4.96 1.79 -23.94
N ARG A 27 -4.03 2.62 -24.40
CA ARG A 27 -4.20 3.36 -25.66
C ARG A 27 -4.04 2.48 -26.90
N ASN A 28 -3.18 1.48 -26.84
CA ASN A 28 -2.80 0.65 -27.98
C ASN A 28 -3.52 -0.71 -28.01
N SER A 29 -4.48 -0.95 -27.13
CA SER A 29 -5.30 -2.16 -27.16
C SER A 29 -6.23 -2.19 -28.36
N LYS A 30 -6.70 -3.39 -28.74
CA LYS A 30 -7.66 -3.61 -29.84
C LYS A 30 -8.90 -2.70 -29.75
N LEU A 31 -9.33 -2.39 -28.52
CA LEU A 31 -10.26 -1.32 -28.21
C LEU A 31 -9.49 -0.24 -27.46
N PRO A 32 -9.12 0.88 -28.10
CA PRO A 32 -8.27 1.89 -27.48
C PRO A 32 -9.06 2.67 -26.42
N GLY A 33 -8.58 2.62 -25.18
CA GLY A 33 -9.08 3.46 -24.10
C GLY A 33 -8.49 4.88 -24.15
N ARG A 34 -9.22 5.84 -23.59
CA ARG A 34 -8.76 7.22 -23.41
C ARG A 34 -8.77 7.60 -21.94
N PHE A 35 -7.84 8.48 -21.57
CA PHE A 35 -7.84 9.09 -20.24
C PHE A 35 -8.56 10.42 -20.36
N LEU A 36 -9.67 10.57 -19.63
CA LEU A 36 -10.50 11.75 -19.72
C LEU A 36 -10.44 12.56 -18.43
N LYS A 37 -10.65 13.87 -18.56
CA LYS A 37 -10.89 14.79 -17.45
C LYS A 37 -12.15 15.58 -17.77
N GLN A 38 -13.06 15.65 -16.80
CA GLN A 38 -14.21 16.54 -16.89
C GLN A 38 -13.78 17.97 -16.57
N ASP A 39 -14.23 18.90 -17.39
CA ASP A 39 -14.16 20.32 -17.10
C ASP A 39 -15.34 20.69 -16.18
N PRO A 40 -15.09 21.24 -14.98
CA PRO A 40 -16.15 21.60 -14.04
C PRO A 40 -17.05 22.74 -14.53
N GLU A 41 -16.60 23.59 -15.44
CA GLU A 41 -17.39 24.73 -15.93
C GLU A 41 -18.35 24.30 -17.04
N THR A 42 -17.84 23.56 -18.02
CA THR A 42 -18.62 23.12 -19.18
C THR A 42 -19.32 21.77 -18.96
N ASN A 43 -18.95 21.03 -17.91
CA ASN A 43 -19.34 19.63 -17.66
C ASN A 43 -18.94 18.64 -18.77
N MET A 44 -18.11 19.06 -19.73
CA MET A 44 -17.67 18.25 -20.85
C MET A 44 -16.40 17.45 -20.52
N TRP A 45 -16.21 16.33 -21.21
CA TRP A 45 -15.04 15.46 -21.02
C TRP A 45 -14.01 15.67 -22.12
N TYR A 46 -12.76 15.87 -21.73
CA TYR A 46 -11.64 16.07 -22.63
C TYR A 46 -10.56 15.03 -22.40
N GLU A 47 -9.89 14.61 -23.46
CA GLU A 47 -8.74 13.72 -23.33
C GLU A 47 -7.56 14.47 -22.68
N ILE A 48 -6.90 13.79 -21.74
CA ILE A 48 -5.67 14.28 -21.13
C ILE A 48 -4.44 13.66 -21.79
N GLY A 49 -3.38 14.46 -21.93
CA GLY A 49 -2.10 13.99 -22.47
C GLY A 49 -1.35 13.01 -21.56
N ASP A 50 -0.32 12.37 -22.13
CA ASP A 50 0.49 11.30 -21.52
C ASP A 50 1.00 11.64 -20.13
N LYS A 51 1.57 12.84 -19.95
CA LYS A 51 2.12 13.28 -18.67
C LYS A 51 1.07 13.29 -17.54
N ALA A 52 -0.15 13.74 -17.87
CA ALA A 52 -1.24 13.76 -16.91
C ALA A 52 -1.78 12.34 -16.65
N ALA A 53 -1.89 11.53 -17.70
CA ALA A 53 -2.28 10.12 -17.61
C ALA A 53 -1.31 9.34 -16.71
N PHE A 54 0.01 9.41 -16.94
CA PHE A 54 1.02 8.71 -16.12
C PHE A 54 0.91 9.08 -14.64
N ARG A 55 0.73 10.38 -14.34
CA ARG A 55 0.60 10.85 -12.96
C ARG A 55 -0.67 10.30 -12.29
N LYS A 56 -1.79 10.28 -13.01
CA LYS A 56 -3.06 9.73 -12.51
C LYS A 56 -3.01 8.22 -12.36
N THR A 57 -2.40 7.50 -13.30
CA THR A 57 -2.13 6.06 -13.19
C THR A 57 -1.26 5.76 -11.97
N GLY A 58 -0.15 6.48 -11.79
CA GLY A 58 0.73 6.30 -10.64
C GLY A 58 0.03 6.61 -9.31
N GLN A 59 -0.90 7.55 -9.30
CA GLN A 59 -1.76 7.85 -8.16
C GLN A 59 -2.72 6.69 -7.86
N ALA A 60 -3.46 6.21 -8.86
CA ALA A 60 -4.37 5.06 -8.72
C ALA A 60 -3.66 3.78 -8.25
N LEU A 61 -2.38 3.60 -8.63
CA LEU A 61 -1.57 2.49 -8.15
C LEU A 61 -1.19 2.60 -6.67
N ARG A 62 -1.06 3.82 -6.13
CA ARG A 62 -0.77 4.06 -4.70
C ARG A 62 -2.05 4.05 -3.86
N GLU A 63 -3.14 4.56 -4.40
CA GLU A 63 -4.45 4.51 -3.75
C GLU A 63 -4.88 3.06 -3.50
N ASN A 64 -5.52 2.85 -2.35
CA ASN A 64 -5.96 1.54 -1.86
C ASN A 64 -4.83 0.48 -1.81
N SER A 65 -3.57 0.91 -1.67
CA SER A 65 -2.42 0.01 -1.56
C SER A 65 -2.50 -0.85 -0.30
N ALA A 66 -2.94 -0.30 0.83
CA ALA A 66 -3.13 -1.05 2.08
C ALA A 66 -4.17 -2.18 1.95
N GLU A 67 -5.30 -1.90 1.29
CA GLU A 67 -6.34 -2.91 1.03
C GLU A 67 -5.86 -4.00 0.06
N PHE A 68 -5.10 -3.61 -0.97
CA PHE A 68 -4.49 -4.55 -1.89
C PHE A 68 -3.48 -5.49 -1.19
N LEU A 69 -2.72 -4.99 -0.21
CA LEU A 69 -1.79 -5.81 0.57
C LEU A 69 -2.53 -6.76 1.52
N ARG A 70 -3.54 -6.28 2.25
CA ARG A 70 -4.37 -7.13 3.14
C ARG A 70 -5.06 -8.27 2.39
N SER A 71 -5.75 -7.95 1.30
CA SER A 71 -6.41 -8.96 0.47
C SER A 71 -5.44 -9.96 -0.17
N ARG A 72 -4.18 -9.57 -0.38
CA ARG A 72 -3.13 -10.48 -0.84
C ARG A 72 -2.68 -11.42 0.29
N GLU A 73 -2.47 -10.91 1.50
CA GLU A 73 -2.10 -11.70 2.67
C GLU A 73 -3.17 -12.73 3.02
N GLU A 74 -4.45 -12.35 3.00
CA GLU A 74 -5.60 -13.24 3.21
C GLU A 74 -5.65 -14.39 2.20
N LYS A 75 -5.39 -14.10 0.91
CA LYS A 75 -5.32 -15.12 -0.14
C LYS A 75 -4.15 -16.08 0.09
N VAL A 76 -2.98 -15.56 0.46
CA VAL A 76 -1.80 -16.39 0.78
C VAL A 76 -2.09 -17.27 2.00
N ALA A 77 -2.72 -16.73 3.04
CA ALA A 77 -3.10 -17.47 4.24
C ALA A 77 -4.12 -18.58 3.92
N SER A 78 -5.14 -18.28 3.11
CA SER A 78 -6.13 -19.29 2.69
C SER A 78 -5.55 -20.38 1.80
N SER A 79 -4.64 -20.03 0.88
CA SER A 79 -3.91 -21.02 0.08
C SER A 79 -3.01 -21.91 0.96
N ASN A 80 -2.38 -21.36 2.00
CA ASN A 80 -1.56 -22.15 2.93
C ASN A 80 -2.39 -23.05 3.85
N MET A 81 -3.61 -22.65 4.25
CA MET A 81 -4.51 -23.46 5.10
C MET A 81 -4.97 -24.75 4.42
N ILE A 82 -5.13 -24.76 3.09
CA ILE A 82 -5.47 -25.97 2.32
C ILE A 82 -4.29 -26.97 2.34
N GLY A 83 -3.04 -26.50 2.38
CA GLY A 83 -1.85 -27.34 2.41
C GLY A 83 -1.55 -28.01 3.77
N LEU A 84 -2.16 -27.54 4.86
CA LEU A 84 -1.98 -28.13 6.20
C LEU A 84 -3.05 -29.17 6.55
N ALA A 85 -4.22 -29.14 5.88
CA ALA A 85 -5.33 -30.06 6.14
C ALA A 85 -5.11 -31.48 5.59
N THR A 86 -4.13 -31.68 4.70
CA THR A 86 -3.81 -33.01 4.15
C THR A 86 -2.79 -33.80 4.98
N ASN A 87 -2.22 -33.22 6.05
CA ASN A 87 -1.32 -33.91 6.96
C ASN A 87 -2.04 -34.32 8.25
N HIS A 88 -2.79 -35.41 8.15
CA HIS A 88 -3.31 -36.17 9.28
C HIS A 88 -2.15 -36.85 10.05
N HIS A 89 -1.54 -36.15 11.03
CA HIS A 89 -0.97 -36.68 12.29
C HIS A 89 0.09 -35.72 12.86
N TYR A 90 -0.29 -34.86 13.80
CA TYR A 90 0.59 -34.49 14.92
C TYR A 90 -0.25 -33.90 16.07
N TYR A 91 -0.46 -34.69 17.13
CA TYR A 91 -0.85 -34.17 18.45
C TYR A 91 0.44 -33.91 19.24
N PRO A 92 0.78 -32.66 19.61
CA PRO A 92 1.80 -32.42 20.62
C PRO A 92 1.18 -32.65 22.00
N SER A 93 1.68 -33.67 22.66
CA SER A 93 1.41 -34.01 24.06
C SER A 93 1.73 -32.83 25.01
N GLN A 94 1.02 -32.84 26.12
CA GLN A 94 0.99 -31.87 27.21
C GLN A 94 2.40 -31.51 27.72
N HIS A 95 2.82 -30.27 27.53
CA HIS A 95 3.80 -29.64 28.43
C HIS A 95 3.29 -28.26 28.82
N MET A 96 2.68 -28.22 30.00
CA MET A 96 2.45 -26.99 30.76
C MET A 96 3.81 -26.43 31.20
N TYR A 97 4.14 -25.22 30.77
CA TYR A 97 5.06 -24.38 31.53
C TYR A 97 4.40 -23.03 31.78
N THR A 98 4.15 -22.78 33.05
CA THR A 98 3.79 -21.51 33.64
C THR A 98 4.95 -20.54 33.46
N ASN A 99 4.66 -19.29 33.10
CA ASN A 99 5.65 -18.22 33.18
C ASN A 99 4.99 -16.97 33.78
N PRO A 100 5.21 -16.69 35.07
CA PRO A 100 4.63 -15.54 35.74
C PRO A 100 5.60 -14.34 35.76
N GLN A 101 5.01 -13.15 35.68
CA GLN A 101 5.54 -11.84 36.08
C GLN A 101 6.35 -11.03 35.05
N LEU A 102 5.57 -10.28 34.26
CA LEU A 102 5.70 -8.84 34.01
C LEU A 102 6.72 -8.09 34.90
N SER A 103 7.80 -7.61 34.31
CA SER A 103 8.34 -6.29 34.65
C SER A 103 9.15 -5.74 33.48
N ASN A 104 8.63 -4.70 32.84
CA ASN A 104 9.35 -3.56 32.26
C ASN A 104 8.46 -2.85 31.24
N LEU A 105 7.40 -2.21 31.74
CA LEU A 105 6.69 -1.17 31.00
C LEU A 105 7.43 0.15 31.21
N ARG A 106 8.38 0.46 30.32
CA ARG A 106 8.89 1.82 30.15
C ARG A 106 8.95 2.13 28.67
N CYS A 107 7.88 2.71 28.14
CA CYS A 107 7.91 3.73 27.08
C CYS A 107 6.48 4.23 26.79
N LEU A 108 6.07 5.31 27.45
CA LEU A 108 5.06 6.24 26.92
C LEU A 108 5.71 7.61 26.84
N ASN A 109 6.32 7.90 25.69
CA ASN A 109 6.65 9.26 25.28
C ASN A 109 5.59 9.73 24.29
N ALA A 110 4.68 10.60 24.72
CA ALA A 110 4.04 11.61 23.87
C ALA A 110 3.05 12.48 24.67
N LEU A 111 3.53 13.60 25.23
CA LEU A 111 2.72 14.82 25.30
C LEU A 111 3.63 16.02 25.01
N GLN A 112 3.59 16.48 23.76
CA GLN A 112 3.99 17.82 23.38
C GLN A 112 3.09 18.83 24.10
N LYS A 113 3.65 19.75 24.90
CA LYS A 113 3.33 21.20 24.89
C LYS A 113 4.50 21.99 25.51
N LYS A 114 5.16 22.83 24.71
CA LYS A 114 6.11 23.87 25.17
C LYS A 114 5.32 25.08 25.71
N PRO A 115 5.61 25.59 26.91
CA PRO A 115 5.40 27.00 27.23
C PRO A 115 6.67 27.83 27.00
N ARG A 116 6.49 28.99 26.37
CA ARG A 116 7.48 30.07 26.18
C ARG A 116 7.80 30.68 27.55
N GLN A 117 9.07 30.92 27.87
CA GLN A 117 9.47 31.78 28.99
C GLN A 117 10.26 32.99 28.45
N PRO A 118 10.09 34.17 29.05
CA PRO A 118 10.63 35.44 28.54
C PRO A 118 12.13 35.57 28.80
N ASN A 119 12.82 36.19 27.85
CA ASN A 119 14.24 36.50 27.93
C ASN A 119 14.45 37.73 28.82
N VAL A 120 15.12 37.57 29.95
CA VAL A 120 15.59 38.67 30.80
C VAL A 120 17.11 38.58 30.81
N HIS A 121 17.76 39.53 30.15
CA HIS A 121 19.19 39.79 30.29
C HIS A 121 19.33 41.14 31.01
N TYR A 122 20.03 41.12 32.15
CA TYR A 122 20.68 42.30 32.73
C TYR A 122 21.94 42.64 31.92
#